data_AF-A0A933DXZ0-F1
#
_entry.id   AF-A0A933DXZ0-F1
#
_cell.length_a   1.000
_cell.length_b   1.000
_cell.length_c   1.000
_cell.angle_alpha   90.00
_cell.angle_beta   90.00
_cell.angle_gamma   90.00
#
_symmetry.space_group_name_H-M   'P 1'
#
loop_
_entity.id
_entity.type
_entity.pdbx_description
1 polymer ?
#
loop_
_entity_poly.entity_id
_entity_poly.type
_entity_poly.pdbx_seq_one_letter_code
_entity_poly.pdbx_strand_id
1 'polypeptide(L)'
;MINVEVKKDPLSFKMTSTSAGSIAIFDNWDIQPVGQDNTWIVYQTNPKGRDDFAMLVVLGIPGTQAVQNLFVEGPKMTQQLLSGFNRVGEPKMTKYGGDEAMVENYEGQPKDKKILVQVVYVKKQDVSVGVMGIGTEAGFKEFGRSIDILAQSVTVKQSPLDPALVGRWGLERYTTYDSGGLNPDAAKFSYSSSRYITIYPNGTFTETSNSFINNRDSSGTGQATLAGGDRGRVVVRGDILSFQYDNGEVWNATYKLKEHDVLLLNGNQYLKS
;
A
#
# COMPACT_ATOMS: atom_id res chain seq x y z
N MET A 1 -50.84 -20.75 -11.70
CA MET A 1 -49.84 -20.19 -10.77
C MET A 1 -48.64 -19.77 -11.58
N ILE A 2 -48.32 -18.47 -11.61
CA ILE A 2 -47.10 -17.97 -12.23
C ILE A 2 -46.01 -18.09 -11.17
N ASN A 3 -45.06 -19.00 -11.34
CA ASN A 3 -43.84 -19.03 -10.54
C ASN A 3 -43.02 -17.81 -10.94
N VAL A 4 -43.15 -16.72 -10.19
CA VAL A 4 -42.20 -15.61 -10.27
C VAL A 4 -40.96 -16.06 -9.50
N GLU A 5 -39.97 -16.54 -10.24
CA GLU A 5 -38.65 -16.80 -9.69
C GLU A 5 -38.05 -15.44 -9.29
N VAL A 6 -38.05 -15.13 -7.99
CA VAL A 6 -37.40 -13.93 -7.47
C VAL A 6 -35.89 -14.17 -7.59
N LYS A 7 -35.30 -13.66 -8.67
CA LYS A 7 -33.86 -13.73 -8.90
C LYS A 7 -33.17 -13.03 -7.72
N LYS A 8 -32.47 -13.80 -6.88
CA LYS A 8 -31.71 -13.27 -5.72
C LYS A 8 -30.73 -12.20 -6.21
N ASP A 9 -30.67 -11.06 -5.52
CA ASP A 9 -29.73 -9.98 -5.86
C ASP A 9 -28.29 -10.54 -5.85
N PRO A 10 -27.58 -10.54 -7.00
CA PRO A 10 -26.23 -11.10 -7.09
C PRO A 10 -25.20 -10.29 -6.28
N LEU A 11 -25.59 -9.13 -5.73
CA LEU A 11 -24.72 -8.22 -5.00
C LEU A 11 -25.00 -8.20 -3.48
N SER A 12 -25.61 -9.26 -2.94
CA SER A 12 -25.59 -9.49 -1.50
C SER A 12 -24.13 -9.57 -1.01
N PHE A 13 -23.77 -8.88 0.07
CA PHE A 13 -22.38 -8.80 0.53
C PHE A 13 -22.25 -8.84 2.05
N LYS A 14 -21.03 -9.16 2.50
CA LYS A 14 -20.59 -9.06 3.89
C LYS A 14 -19.32 -8.23 4.00
N MET A 15 -19.16 -7.54 5.12
CA MET A 15 -17.90 -6.84 5.42
C MET A 15 -16.85 -7.86 5.87
N THR A 16 -15.66 -7.78 5.28
CA THR A 16 -14.53 -8.64 5.62
C THR A 16 -13.35 -7.78 6.05
N SER A 17 -12.79 -8.09 7.22
CA SER A 17 -11.59 -7.43 7.72
C SER A 17 -10.37 -7.79 6.88
N THR A 18 -9.54 -6.79 6.60
CA THR A 18 -8.23 -6.90 5.96
C THR A 18 -7.15 -6.36 6.90
N SER A 19 -5.87 -6.53 6.57
CA SER A 19 -4.78 -5.92 7.34
C SER A 19 -4.89 -4.39 7.45
N ALA A 20 -5.42 -3.73 6.42
CA ALA A 20 -5.55 -2.27 6.37
C ALA A 20 -6.92 -1.72 6.81
N GLY A 21 -7.94 -2.56 7.01
CA GLY A 21 -9.28 -2.10 7.34
C GLY A 21 -10.37 -3.14 7.07
N SER A 22 -11.41 -2.76 6.32
CA SER A 22 -12.40 -3.72 5.81
C SER A 22 -12.99 -3.32 4.47
N ILE A 23 -13.42 -4.32 3.71
CA ILE A 23 -14.02 -4.17 2.38
C ILE A 23 -15.27 -5.05 2.28
N ALA A 24 -16.22 -4.68 1.42
CA ALA A 24 -17.33 -5.55 1.05
C ALA A 24 -16.84 -6.72 0.19
N ILE A 25 -17.32 -7.93 0.50
CA ILE A 25 -17.15 -9.13 -0.31
C ILE A 25 -18.54 -9.69 -0.62
N PHE A 26 -18.82 -9.86 -1.91
CA PHE A 26 -20.10 -10.33 -2.41
C PHE A 26 -20.25 -11.84 -2.23
N ASP A 27 -21.48 -12.28 -1.99
CA ASP A 27 -21.84 -13.70 -1.92
C ASP A 27 -21.45 -14.41 -3.21
N ASN A 28 -20.82 -15.58 -3.09
CA ASN A 28 -20.30 -16.36 -4.23
C ASN A 28 -19.21 -15.67 -5.06
N TRP A 29 -18.45 -14.74 -4.48
CA TRP A 29 -17.23 -14.21 -5.09
C TRP A 29 -16.00 -14.79 -4.41
N ASP A 30 -14.95 -14.97 -5.20
CA ASP A 30 -13.60 -15.25 -4.67
C ASP A 30 -12.91 -13.93 -4.33
N ILE A 31 -12.04 -13.97 -3.32
CA ILE A 31 -11.11 -12.88 -3.01
C ILE A 31 -9.71 -13.47 -2.81
N GLN A 32 -8.71 -12.80 -3.37
CA GLN A 32 -7.32 -13.16 -3.16
C GLN A 32 -6.43 -11.91 -3.14
N PRO A 33 -5.43 -11.84 -2.26
CA PRO A 33 -4.37 -10.82 -2.38
C PRO A 33 -3.54 -11.13 -3.63
N VAL A 34 -3.34 -10.13 -4.49
CA VAL A 34 -2.56 -10.26 -5.74
C VAL A 34 -1.31 -9.38 -5.78
N GLY A 35 -1.17 -8.47 -4.81
CA GLY A 35 0.02 -7.65 -4.66
C GLY A 35 0.00 -6.96 -3.30
N GLN A 36 1.17 -6.89 -2.67
CA GLN A 36 1.40 -6.07 -1.50
C GLN A 36 2.82 -5.54 -1.58
N ASP A 37 2.97 -4.24 -1.40
CA ASP A 37 4.24 -3.63 -1.07
C ASP A 37 4.09 -2.85 0.25
N ASN A 38 5.07 -2.02 0.57
CA ASN A 38 5.02 -1.24 1.79
C ASN A 38 3.86 -0.22 1.75
N THR A 39 3.51 0.34 0.60
CA THR A 39 2.56 1.45 0.48
C THR A 39 1.18 1.04 -0.03
N TRP A 40 1.02 -0.15 -0.60
CA TRP A 40 -0.20 -0.61 -1.24
C TRP A 40 -0.51 -2.07 -0.93
N ILE A 41 -1.80 -2.36 -0.79
CA ILE A 41 -2.35 -3.71 -0.78
C ILE A 41 -3.37 -3.81 -1.90
N VAL A 42 -3.27 -4.88 -2.69
CA VAL A 42 -4.11 -5.14 -3.85
C VAL A 42 -4.84 -6.47 -3.67
N TYR A 43 -6.17 -6.41 -3.72
CA TYR A 43 -7.04 -7.57 -3.75
C TYR A 43 -7.65 -7.71 -5.14
N GLN A 44 -7.72 -8.93 -5.64
CA GLN A 44 -8.57 -9.28 -6.77
C GLN A 44 -9.82 -10.00 -6.24
N THR A 45 -10.98 -9.65 -6.79
CA THR A 45 -12.23 -10.35 -6.50
C THR A 45 -13.05 -10.55 -7.77
N ASN A 46 -13.66 -11.73 -7.92
CA ASN A 46 -14.45 -12.08 -9.10
C ASN A 46 -15.59 -13.02 -8.71
N PRO A 47 -16.73 -13.00 -9.43
CA PRO A 47 -17.79 -13.97 -9.23
C PRO A 47 -17.28 -15.39 -9.52
N LYS A 48 -17.65 -16.36 -8.69
CA LYS A 48 -17.23 -17.76 -8.85
C LYS A 48 -17.74 -18.34 -10.16
N GLY A 49 -16.86 -19.01 -10.90
CA GLY A 49 -17.19 -19.67 -12.16
C GLY A 49 -17.48 -18.71 -13.32
N ARG A 50 -17.13 -17.43 -13.18
CA ARG A 50 -17.32 -16.38 -14.20
C ARG A 50 -15.97 -15.78 -14.58
N ASP A 51 -15.76 -15.55 -15.87
CA ASP A 51 -14.56 -14.95 -16.46
C ASP A 51 -14.87 -13.62 -17.18
N ASP A 52 -16.12 -13.18 -17.12
CA ASP A 52 -16.64 -12.03 -17.85
C ASP A 52 -16.67 -10.75 -17.01
N PHE A 53 -16.31 -10.83 -15.72
CA PHE A 53 -16.15 -9.71 -14.81
C PHE A 53 -15.19 -10.02 -13.66
N ALA A 54 -14.33 -9.06 -13.32
CA ALA A 54 -13.47 -9.08 -12.15
C ALA A 54 -13.28 -7.66 -11.61
N MET A 55 -12.87 -7.54 -10.35
CA MET A 55 -12.46 -6.28 -9.74
C MET A 55 -11.07 -6.38 -9.14
N LEU A 56 -10.35 -5.27 -9.23
CA LEU A 56 -9.14 -5.00 -8.47
C LEU A 56 -9.43 -3.89 -7.46
N VAL A 57 -9.07 -4.14 -6.20
CA VAL A 57 -9.20 -3.19 -5.10
C VAL A 57 -7.81 -2.87 -4.59
N VAL A 58 -7.44 -1.60 -4.70
CA VAL A 58 -6.14 -1.07 -4.30
C VAL A 58 -6.35 -0.18 -3.09
N LEU A 59 -5.67 -0.49 -1.99
CA LEU A 59 -5.65 0.29 -0.76
C LEU A 59 -4.24 0.80 -0.54
N GLY A 60 -4.05 2.11 -0.56
CA GLY A 60 -2.75 2.74 -0.42
C GLY A 60 -2.63 3.68 0.75
N ILE A 61 -1.48 3.69 1.39
CA ILE A 61 -1.08 4.71 2.37
C ILE A 61 0.16 5.43 1.81
N PRO A 62 0.03 6.16 0.68
CA PRO A 62 1.18 6.69 -0.03
C PRO A 62 1.74 7.99 0.59
N GLY A 63 1.16 8.44 1.71
CA GLY A 63 1.46 9.71 2.36
C GLY A 63 0.55 10.85 1.96
N THR A 64 0.50 11.87 2.81
CA THR A 64 -0.48 12.97 2.70
C THR A 64 -0.42 13.64 1.32
N GLN A 65 0.77 13.88 0.78
CA GLN A 65 0.91 14.53 -0.53
C GLN A 65 0.42 13.65 -1.69
N ALA A 66 0.71 12.35 -1.65
CA ALA A 66 0.26 11.42 -2.67
C ALA A 66 -1.25 11.20 -2.62
N VAL A 67 -1.85 11.18 -1.41
CA VAL A 67 -3.30 11.21 -1.24
C VAL A 67 -3.87 12.50 -1.84
N GLN A 68 -3.26 13.65 -1.59
CA GLN A 68 -3.72 14.92 -2.17
C GLN A 68 -3.71 14.91 -3.70
N ASN A 69 -2.67 14.31 -4.28
CA ASN A 69 -2.47 14.21 -5.72
C ASN A 69 -3.17 12.99 -6.37
N LEU A 70 -4.00 12.24 -5.64
CA LEU A 70 -4.61 10.99 -6.12
C LEU A 70 -5.34 11.17 -7.46
N PHE A 71 -6.09 12.26 -7.64
CA PHE A 71 -6.84 12.50 -8.88
C PHE A 71 -5.99 13.00 -10.05
N VAL A 72 -4.69 13.23 -9.83
CA VAL A 72 -3.72 13.57 -10.87
C VAL A 72 -2.81 12.37 -11.17
N GLU A 73 -2.28 11.72 -10.14
CA GLU A 73 -1.34 10.60 -10.30
C GLU A 73 -2.04 9.25 -10.52
N GLY A 74 -3.18 9.01 -9.89
CA GLY A 74 -3.97 7.79 -10.07
C GLY A 74 -4.31 7.52 -11.54
N PRO A 75 -4.86 8.50 -12.28
CA PRO A 75 -5.09 8.39 -13.72
C PRO A 75 -3.86 8.04 -14.55
N LYS A 76 -2.70 8.63 -14.23
CA LYS A 76 -1.45 8.34 -14.93
C LYS A 76 -1.03 6.89 -14.73
N MET A 77 -1.10 6.40 -13.49
CA MET A 77 -0.80 5.00 -13.16
C MET A 77 -1.77 4.03 -13.85
N THR A 78 -3.07 4.34 -13.82
CA THR A 78 -4.09 3.53 -14.51
C THR A 78 -3.88 3.49 -16.01
N GLN A 79 -3.52 4.60 -16.64
CA GLN A 79 -3.26 4.64 -18.08
C GLN A 79 -2.02 3.80 -18.46
N GLN A 80 -1.01 3.75 -17.59
CA GLN A 80 0.15 2.87 -17.77
C GLN A 80 -0.23 1.39 -17.63
N LEU A 81 -1.06 1.07 -16.63
CA LEU A 81 -1.54 -0.30 -16.40
C LEU A 81 -2.45 -0.80 -17.55
N LEU A 82 -3.32 0.06 -18.05
CA LEU A 82 -4.26 -0.22 -19.13
C LEU A 82 -3.70 0.15 -20.51
N SER A 83 -2.40 -0.09 -20.73
CA SER A 83 -1.78 0.15 -22.03
C SER A 83 -2.54 -0.61 -23.14
N GLY A 84 -2.97 0.13 -24.17
CA GLY A 84 -3.82 -0.41 -25.25
C GLY A 84 -5.33 -0.25 -25.04
N PHE A 85 -5.78 0.32 -23.91
CA PHE A 85 -7.16 0.77 -23.72
C PHE A 85 -7.29 2.28 -23.96
N ASN A 86 -8.43 2.68 -24.48
CA ASN A 86 -8.78 4.09 -24.70
C ASN A 86 -9.72 4.57 -23.61
N ARG A 87 -9.48 5.76 -23.09
CA ARG A 87 -10.39 6.42 -22.15
C ARG A 87 -11.70 6.81 -22.85
N VAL A 88 -12.81 6.66 -22.14
CA VAL A 88 -14.17 7.02 -22.61
C VAL A 88 -14.67 8.22 -21.87
N GLY A 89 -14.79 9.32 -22.60
CA GLY A 89 -15.23 10.60 -22.05
C GLY A 89 -14.28 11.16 -21.00
N GLU A 90 -14.75 12.20 -20.30
CA GLU A 90 -13.98 12.90 -19.29
C GLU A 90 -14.10 12.25 -17.91
N PRO A 91 -13.04 12.32 -17.07
CA PRO A 91 -13.13 11.95 -15.67
C PRO A 91 -14.24 12.70 -14.94
N LYS A 92 -14.99 12.01 -14.07
CA LYS A 92 -16.12 12.58 -13.33
C LYS A 92 -15.82 12.65 -11.85
N MET A 93 -15.89 13.86 -11.28
CA MET A 93 -15.82 14.05 -9.83
C MET A 93 -17.17 13.68 -9.18
N THR A 94 -17.12 12.96 -8.07
CA THR A 94 -18.29 12.49 -7.32
C THR A 94 -17.95 12.30 -5.83
N LYS A 95 -18.87 11.70 -5.07
CA LYS A 95 -18.63 11.26 -3.70
C LYS A 95 -19.05 9.81 -3.48
N TYR A 96 -18.28 9.08 -2.68
CA TYR A 96 -18.63 7.75 -2.19
C TYR A 96 -18.56 7.74 -0.66
N GLY A 97 -19.68 7.47 0.01
CA GLY A 97 -19.74 7.51 1.47
C GLY A 97 -19.44 8.89 2.08
N GLY A 98 -19.54 9.97 1.28
CA GLY A 98 -19.21 11.34 1.68
C GLY A 98 -17.78 11.78 1.31
N ASP A 99 -16.89 10.83 1.00
CA ASP A 99 -15.51 11.09 0.58
C ASP A 99 -15.43 11.55 -0.87
N GLU A 100 -14.49 12.44 -1.18
CA GLU A 100 -14.23 12.88 -2.55
C GLU A 100 -13.76 11.71 -3.41
N ALA A 101 -14.26 11.65 -4.64
CA ALA A 101 -13.91 10.60 -5.57
C ALA A 101 -13.87 11.08 -7.01
N MET A 102 -13.17 10.31 -7.84
CA MET A 102 -13.13 10.48 -9.29
C MET A 102 -13.39 9.15 -9.97
N VAL A 103 -14.19 9.17 -11.04
CA VAL A 103 -14.52 8.01 -11.86
C VAL A 103 -14.01 8.19 -13.27
N GLU A 104 -13.35 7.16 -13.80
CA GLU A 104 -12.89 7.06 -15.18
C GLU A 104 -13.43 5.78 -15.81
N ASN A 105 -13.66 5.82 -17.13
CA ASN A 105 -14.06 4.65 -17.89
C ASN A 105 -13.09 4.46 -19.06
N TYR A 106 -12.83 3.21 -19.43
CA TYR A 106 -11.96 2.83 -20.53
C TYR A 106 -12.58 1.68 -21.31
N GLU A 107 -12.23 1.57 -22.60
CA GLU A 107 -12.56 0.42 -23.44
C GLU A 107 -11.31 -0.04 -24.17
N GLY A 108 -11.19 -1.35 -24.32
CA GLY A 108 -10.14 -1.98 -25.11
C GLY A 108 -10.69 -3.22 -25.79
N GLN A 109 -9.93 -3.74 -26.74
CA GLN A 109 -10.30 -4.95 -27.46
C GLN A 109 -9.16 -5.99 -27.46
N PRO A 110 -8.74 -6.47 -26.28
CA PRO A 110 -7.75 -7.54 -26.21
C PRO A 110 -8.31 -8.82 -26.85
N LYS A 111 -7.56 -9.42 -27.78
CA LYS A 111 -7.92 -10.68 -28.47
C LYS A 111 -9.34 -10.63 -29.09
N ASP A 112 -9.66 -9.52 -29.77
CA ASP A 112 -10.93 -9.27 -30.46
C ASP A 112 -12.19 -9.20 -29.59
N LYS A 113 -12.06 -9.30 -28.26
CA LYS A 113 -13.19 -9.20 -27.32
C LYS A 113 -13.25 -7.79 -26.75
N LYS A 114 -14.41 -7.11 -26.88
CA LYS A 114 -14.62 -5.80 -26.25
C LYS A 114 -14.63 -5.95 -24.74
N ILE A 115 -13.73 -5.24 -24.08
CA ILE A 115 -13.61 -5.17 -22.61
C ILE A 115 -13.82 -3.72 -22.19
N LEU A 116 -14.66 -3.55 -21.18
CA LEU A 116 -14.91 -2.31 -20.49
C LEU A 116 -14.09 -2.31 -19.20
N VAL A 117 -13.64 -1.13 -18.80
CA VAL A 117 -13.01 -0.91 -17.49
C VAL A 117 -13.61 0.34 -16.88
N GLN A 118 -13.97 0.28 -15.61
CA GLN A 118 -14.32 1.45 -14.81
C GLN A 118 -13.40 1.51 -13.62
N VAL A 119 -12.86 2.69 -13.35
CA VAL A 119 -11.94 2.95 -12.24
C VAL A 119 -12.52 4.04 -11.38
N VAL A 120 -12.60 3.77 -10.09
CA VAL A 120 -13.03 4.70 -9.06
C VAL A 120 -11.84 4.97 -8.13
N TYR A 121 -11.44 6.22 -8.01
CA TYR A 121 -10.47 6.68 -7.02
C TYR A 121 -11.23 7.36 -5.90
N VAL A 122 -11.00 6.97 -4.64
CA VAL A 122 -11.59 7.62 -3.46
C VAL A 122 -10.47 8.15 -2.58
N LYS A 123 -10.53 9.45 -2.27
CA LYS A 123 -9.65 10.10 -1.31
C LYS A 123 -10.26 9.95 0.08
N LYS A 124 -9.70 9.06 0.90
CA LYS A 124 -10.00 8.97 2.33
C LYS A 124 -8.85 9.63 3.10
N GLN A 125 -9.15 10.31 4.21
CA GLN A 125 -8.21 11.05 5.08
C GLN A 125 -6.71 10.96 4.66
N ASP A 126 -6.02 9.89 5.05
CA ASP A 126 -4.62 9.60 4.72
C ASP A 126 -4.45 8.29 3.92
N VAL A 127 -5.51 7.84 3.24
CA VAL A 127 -5.56 6.60 2.46
C VAL A 127 -6.14 6.86 1.07
N SER A 128 -5.43 6.38 0.06
CA SER A 128 -5.93 6.32 -1.31
C SER A 128 -6.60 4.99 -1.57
N VAL A 129 -7.81 5.01 -2.12
CA VAL A 129 -8.52 3.81 -2.54
C VAL A 129 -8.71 3.84 -4.05
N GLY A 130 -8.39 2.74 -4.72
CA GLY A 130 -8.73 2.49 -6.12
C GLY A 130 -9.61 1.26 -6.23
N VAL A 131 -10.74 1.36 -6.93
CA VAL A 131 -11.58 0.21 -7.29
C VAL A 131 -11.69 0.17 -8.81
N MET A 132 -11.19 -0.89 -9.42
CA MET A 132 -11.20 -1.09 -10.86
C MET A 132 -12.05 -2.30 -11.20
N GLY A 133 -13.19 -2.12 -11.85
CA GLY A 133 -13.94 -3.19 -12.46
C GLY A 133 -13.51 -3.41 -13.91
N ILE A 134 -13.29 -4.66 -14.30
CA ILE A 134 -12.85 -5.08 -15.64
C ILE A 134 -13.79 -6.19 -16.10
N GLY A 135 -14.32 -6.09 -17.32
CA GLY A 135 -15.25 -7.10 -17.80
C GLY A 135 -15.87 -6.80 -19.14
N THR A 136 -16.72 -7.71 -19.57
CA THR A 136 -17.53 -7.54 -20.79
C THR A 136 -18.76 -6.68 -20.50
N GLU A 137 -19.46 -6.25 -21.54
CA GLU A 137 -20.75 -5.54 -21.39
C GLU A 137 -21.77 -6.36 -20.59
N ALA A 138 -21.84 -7.68 -20.80
CA ALA A 138 -22.73 -8.58 -20.04
C ALA A 138 -22.34 -8.61 -18.55
N GLY A 139 -21.04 -8.74 -18.27
CA GLY A 139 -20.50 -8.70 -16.91
C GLY A 139 -20.79 -7.39 -16.20
N PHE A 140 -20.58 -6.25 -16.87
CA PHE A 140 -20.89 -4.92 -16.33
C PHE A 140 -22.40 -4.70 -16.10
N LYS A 141 -23.25 -5.23 -16.97
CA LYS A 141 -24.71 -5.15 -16.79
C LYS A 141 -25.17 -5.87 -15.53
N GLU A 142 -24.58 -7.01 -15.22
CA GLU A 142 -24.94 -7.83 -14.07
C GLU A 142 -24.25 -7.36 -12.77
N PHE A 143 -22.96 -7.05 -12.85
CA PHE A 143 -22.12 -6.82 -11.68
C PHE A 143 -21.58 -5.41 -11.55
N GLY A 144 -21.71 -4.51 -12.53
CA GLY A 144 -21.06 -3.18 -12.51
C GLY A 144 -21.38 -2.34 -11.27
N ARG A 145 -22.56 -2.51 -10.66
CA ARG A 145 -22.95 -1.88 -9.39
C ARG A 145 -22.06 -2.30 -8.20
N SER A 146 -21.34 -3.42 -8.28
CA SER A 146 -20.41 -3.87 -7.25
C SER A 146 -19.25 -2.91 -7.05
N ILE A 147 -18.86 -2.17 -8.10
CA ILE A 147 -17.76 -1.20 -8.06
C ILE A 147 -18.10 -0.08 -7.08
N ASP A 148 -19.30 0.49 -7.23
CA ASP A 148 -19.82 1.56 -6.35
C ASP A 148 -19.98 1.07 -4.91
N ILE A 149 -20.56 -0.12 -4.72
CA ILE A 149 -20.73 -0.72 -3.39
C ILE A 149 -19.38 -0.87 -2.71
N LEU A 150 -18.39 -1.41 -3.43
CA LEU A 150 -17.07 -1.65 -2.86
C LEU A 150 -16.40 -0.31 -2.51
N ALA A 151 -16.40 0.67 -3.43
CA ALA A 151 -15.84 2.01 -3.21
C ALA A 151 -16.43 2.71 -1.98
N GLN A 152 -17.73 2.54 -1.71
CA GLN A 152 -18.40 3.07 -0.52
C GLN A 152 -18.07 2.30 0.76
N SER A 153 -17.93 0.97 0.64
CA SER A 153 -17.76 0.08 1.78
C SER A 153 -16.36 0.09 2.38
N VAL A 154 -15.34 0.57 1.64
CA VAL A 154 -13.97 0.56 2.12
C VAL A 154 -13.85 1.42 3.38
N THR A 155 -13.45 0.78 4.47
CA THR A 155 -13.09 1.45 5.72
C THR A 155 -11.62 1.21 6.01
N VAL A 156 -11.00 2.20 6.65
CA VAL A 156 -9.62 2.14 7.12
C VAL A 156 -9.66 2.16 8.63
N LYS A 157 -9.13 1.13 9.28
CA LYS A 157 -9.12 1.05 10.73
C LYS A 157 -7.76 1.48 11.26
N GLN A 158 -7.71 2.69 11.84
CA GLN A 158 -6.59 3.07 12.70
C GLN A 158 -6.79 2.41 14.07
N SER A 159 -5.74 1.75 14.57
CA SER A 159 -5.71 1.21 15.92
C SER A 159 -4.98 2.18 16.85
N PRO A 160 -5.31 2.22 18.15
CA PRO A 160 -4.49 2.94 19.11
C PRO A 160 -3.05 2.40 19.07
N LEU A 161 -2.09 3.25 19.37
CA LEU A 161 -0.70 2.82 19.49
C LEU A 161 -0.60 1.77 20.60
N ASP A 162 -0.01 0.62 20.30
CA ASP A 162 0.31 -0.39 21.30
C ASP A 162 1.33 0.20 22.29
N PRO A 163 1.03 0.27 23.61
CA PRO A 163 1.98 0.76 24.61
C PRO A 163 3.35 0.06 24.57
N ALA A 164 3.41 -1.20 24.12
CA ALA A 164 4.66 -1.93 23.99
C ALA A 164 5.59 -1.36 22.92
N LEU A 165 5.06 -0.65 21.90
CA LEU A 165 5.84 0.06 20.88
C LEU A 165 6.51 1.32 21.41
N VAL A 166 6.06 1.86 22.55
CA VAL A 166 6.67 3.05 23.14
C VAL A 166 8.07 2.73 23.65
N GLY A 167 9.03 3.56 23.26
CA GLY A 167 10.44 3.41 23.60
C GLY A 167 11.37 3.75 22.45
N ARG A 168 12.67 3.56 22.68
CA ARG A 168 13.71 3.76 21.68
C ARG A 168 14.15 2.40 21.13
N TRP A 169 14.20 2.30 19.82
CA TRP A 169 14.44 1.07 19.06
C TRP A 169 15.64 1.26 18.16
N GLY A 170 16.71 0.51 18.39
CA GLY A 170 17.92 0.52 17.58
C GLY A 170 17.92 -0.63 16.57
N LEU A 171 18.07 -0.32 15.28
CA LEU A 171 18.32 -1.32 14.24
C LEU A 171 19.62 -2.06 14.58
N GLU A 172 19.54 -3.38 14.61
CA GLU A 172 20.71 -4.23 14.78
C GLU A 172 21.74 -3.92 13.68
N ARG A 173 22.92 -3.44 14.09
CA ARG A 173 23.91 -2.86 13.17
C ARG A 173 24.27 -3.84 12.07
N TYR A 174 24.17 -3.39 10.83
CA TYR A 174 24.78 -4.09 9.70
C TYR A 174 26.16 -3.51 9.44
N THR A 175 27.19 -4.35 9.50
CA THR A 175 28.54 -4.00 9.08
C THR A 175 28.97 -4.95 7.97
N THR A 176 29.20 -4.42 6.77
CA THR A 176 29.81 -5.18 5.68
C THR A 176 31.27 -4.82 5.60
N TYR A 177 32.13 -5.84 5.50
CA TYR A 177 33.56 -5.67 5.32
C TYR A 177 34.00 -6.44 4.08
N ASP A 178 34.68 -5.77 3.16
CA ASP A 178 35.51 -6.41 2.15
C ASP A 178 36.98 -6.13 2.48
N SER A 179 37.71 -7.22 2.69
CA SER A 179 39.12 -7.19 3.07
C SER A 179 40.06 -6.94 1.89
N GLY A 180 39.57 -7.02 0.65
CA GLY A 180 40.42 -6.99 -0.55
C GLY A 180 41.29 -8.24 -0.72
N GLY A 181 41.13 -9.26 0.13
CA GLY A 181 41.99 -10.45 0.16
C GLY A 181 43.42 -10.17 0.63
N LEU A 182 44.37 -11.04 0.25
CA LEU A 182 45.80 -10.90 0.60
C LEU A 182 46.52 -9.79 -0.20
N ASN A 183 45.85 -9.14 -1.14
CA ASN A 183 46.45 -8.11 -1.97
C ASN A 183 46.48 -6.77 -1.19
N PRO A 184 47.66 -6.23 -0.84
CA PRO A 184 47.78 -4.97 -0.12
C PRO A 184 47.26 -3.75 -0.90
N ASP A 185 47.14 -3.86 -2.22
CA ASP A 185 46.65 -2.79 -3.11
C ASP A 185 45.15 -2.90 -3.43
N ALA A 186 44.47 -3.95 -2.95
CA ALA A 186 43.03 -4.10 -3.15
C ALA A 186 42.24 -3.10 -2.29
N ALA A 187 41.23 -2.48 -2.89
CA ALA A 187 40.34 -1.56 -2.20
C ALA A 187 39.65 -2.28 -1.02
N LYS A 188 39.89 -1.80 0.19
CA LYS A 188 39.21 -2.26 1.41
C LYS A 188 37.97 -1.41 1.61
N PHE A 189 36.83 -2.05 1.74
CA PHE A 189 35.54 -1.40 1.90
C PHE A 189 34.95 -1.78 3.26
N SER A 190 34.55 -0.80 4.06
CA SER A 190 33.70 -1.04 5.22
C SER A 190 32.49 -0.12 5.20
N TYR A 191 31.31 -0.71 5.30
CA TYR A 191 30.05 -0.01 5.48
C TYR A 191 29.46 -0.35 6.84
N SER A 192 29.10 0.66 7.63
CA SER A 192 28.35 0.47 8.87
C SER A 192 27.17 1.42 8.88
N SER A 193 25.97 0.90 9.20
CA SER A 193 24.79 1.74 9.41
C SER A 193 24.18 1.50 10.79
N SER A 194 23.68 2.58 11.39
CA SER A 194 22.88 2.54 12.61
C SER A 194 21.65 3.42 12.41
N ARG A 195 20.51 2.93 12.89
CA ARG A 195 19.22 3.64 12.83
C ARG A 195 18.54 3.49 14.18
N TYR A 196 18.05 4.58 14.76
CA TYR A 196 17.28 4.57 16.00
C TYR A 196 15.95 5.27 15.77
N ILE A 197 14.88 4.66 16.26
CA ILE A 197 13.51 5.19 16.20
C ILE A 197 13.01 5.29 17.63
N THR A 198 12.62 6.49 18.07
CA THR A 198 11.98 6.69 19.38
C THR A 198 10.51 6.97 19.18
N ILE A 199 9.64 6.09 19.67
CA ILE A 199 8.18 6.24 19.61
C ILE A 199 7.68 6.72 20.97
N TYR A 200 6.91 7.81 20.96
CA TYR A 200 6.38 8.44 22.17
C TYR A 200 4.92 7.99 22.44
N PRO A 201 4.44 8.08 23.69
CA PRO A 201 3.07 7.67 24.05
C PRO A 201 1.94 8.36 23.28
N ASN A 202 2.17 9.59 22.81
CA ASN A 202 1.21 10.37 22.02
C ASN A 202 1.17 9.94 20.54
N GLY A 203 1.94 8.93 20.14
CA GLY A 203 2.03 8.46 18.76
C GLY A 203 2.94 9.29 17.87
N THR A 204 3.73 10.22 18.38
CA THR A 204 4.82 10.84 17.60
C THR A 204 6.07 9.96 17.62
N PHE A 205 6.98 10.19 16.69
CA PHE A 205 8.31 9.57 16.73
C PHE A 205 9.41 10.55 16.35
N THR A 206 10.63 10.22 16.75
CA THR A 206 11.86 10.75 16.15
C THR A 206 12.70 9.61 15.60
N GLU A 207 13.44 9.90 14.54
CA GLU A 207 14.39 8.99 13.92
C GLU A 207 15.76 9.65 13.88
N THR A 208 16.80 8.84 14.08
CA THR A 208 18.18 9.21 13.79
C THR A 208 18.85 8.07 13.04
N SER A 209 19.59 8.38 11.99
CA SER A 209 20.37 7.41 11.24
C SER A 209 21.79 7.93 11.05
N ASN A 210 22.76 7.04 11.14
CA ASN A 210 24.16 7.33 10.87
C ASN A 210 24.72 6.18 10.04
N SER A 211 25.13 6.50 8.82
CA SER A 211 25.85 5.58 7.95
C SER A 211 27.28 6.06 7.78
N PHE A 212 28.20 5.10 7.80
CA PHE A 212 29.63 5.31 7.71
C PHE A 212 30.17 4.44 6.59
N ILE A 213 30.88 5.06 5.65
CA ILE A 213 31.59 4.37 4.57
C ILE A 213 33.07 4.70 4.72
N ASN A 214 33.90 3.67 4.75
CA ASN A 214 35.35 3.80 4.71
C ASN A 214 35.88 2.96 3.55
N ASN A 215 36.54 3.65 2.63
CA ASN A 215 37.25 3.03 1.51
C ASN A 215 38.72 3.32 1.67
N ARG A 216 39.55 2.28 1.54
CA ARG A 216 41.00 2.43 1.52
C ARG A 216 41.54 1.77 0.27
N ASP A 217 42.18 2.56 -0.59
CA ASP A 217 42.89 2.09 -1.77
C ASP A 217 44.31 2.69 -1.83
N SER A 218 45.02 2.46 -2.93
CA SER A 218 46.38 2.99 -3.15
C SER A 218 46.43 4.52 -3.28
N SER A 219 45.29 5.19 -3.43
CA SER A 219 45.17 6.65 -3.53
C SER A 219 44.92 7.33 -2.17
N GLY A 220 44.54 6.56 -1.15
CA GLY A 220 44.38 7.04 0.23
C GLY A 220 43.18 6.43 0.97
N THR A 221 42.82 7.04 2.09
CA THR A 221 41.62 6.69 2.86
C THR A 221 40.51 7.71 2.55
N GLY A 222 39.41 7.24 1.97
CA GLY A 222 38.18 8.00 1.77
C GLY A 222 37.17 7.66 2.86
N GLN A 223 36.74 8.67 3.62
CA GLN A 223 35.73 8.51 4.66
C GLN A 223 34.51 9.38 4.32
N ALA A 224 33.32 8.76 4.33
CA ALA A 224 32.05 9.47 4.20
C ALA A 224 31.14 9.11 5.38
N THR A 225 30.58 10.14 6.01
CA THR A 225 29.56 10.00 7.05
C THR A 225 28.28 10.64 6.55
N LEU A 226 27.19 9.89 6.58
CA LEU A 226 25.85 10.38 6.31
C LEU A 226 25.05 10.29 7.60
N ALA A 227 24.78 11.44 8.20
CA ALA A 227 23.87 11.58 9.32
C ALA A 227 22.50 12.02 8.79
N GLY A 228 21.46 11.35 9.24
CA GLY A 228 20.08 11.66 8.90
C GLY A 228 19.22 11.57 10.14
N GLY A 229 18.00 12.08 10.03
CA GLY A 229 17.03 12.03 11.10
C GLY A 229 15.86 12.91 10.76
N ASP A 230 14.70 12.51 11.25
CA ASP A 230 13.47 13.23 11.03
C ASP A 230 12.50 12.87 12.16
N ARG A 231 11.29 13.41 12.12
CA ARG A 231 10.24 13.17 13.10
C ARG A 231 8.90 13.09 12.41
N GLY A 232 7.90 12.65 13.15
CA GLY A 232 6.55 12.63 12.64
C GLY A 232 5.59 11.86 13.53
N ARG A 233 4.63 11.18 12.91
CA ARG A 233 3.59 10.41 13.58
C ARG A 233 3.60 8.94 13.16
N VAL A 234 3.36 8.05 14.12
CA VAL A 234 3.15 6.63 13.90
C VAL A 234 1.64 6.36 13.84
N VAL A 235 1.20 5.66 12.82
CA VAL A 235 -0.18 5.18 12.68
C VAL A 235 -0.17 3.65 12.57
N VAL A 236 -0.98 3.00 13.39
CA VAL A 236 -1.11 1.53 13.43
C VAL A 236 -2.33 1.10 12.63
N ARG A 237 -2.15 0.17 11.69
CA ARG A 237 -3.24 -0.46 10.93
C ARG A 237 -2.98 -1.96 10.80
N GLY A 238 -3.66 -2.76 11.62
CA GLY A 238 -3.42 -4.21 11.67
C GLY A 238 -1.97 -4.52 12.03
N ASP A 239 -1.28 -5.20 11.12
CA ASP A 239 0.13 -5.58 11.19
C ASP A 239 1.07 -4.58 10.47
N ILE A 240 0.58 -3.39 10.10
CA ILE A 240 1.38 -2.33 9.46
C ILE A 240 1.56 -1.15 10.43
N LEU A 241 2.82 -0.71 10.57
CA LEU A 241 3.20 0.58 11.14
C LEU A 241 3.54 1.57 10.02
N SER A 242 2.79 2.66 9.97
CA SER A 242 3.05 3.80 9.09
C SER A 242 3.77 4.90 9.84
N PHE A 243 5.00 5.19 9.46
CA PHE A 243 5.79 6.35 9.89
C PHE A 243 5.52 7.50 8.92
N GLN A 244 4.69 8.45 9.35
CA GLN A 244 4.34 9.64 8.60
C GLN A 244 5.25 10.78 9.02
N TYR A 245 6.22 11.13 8.17
CA TYR A 245 7.20 12.15 8.45
C TYR A 245 6.60 13.55 8.28
N ASP A 246 7.09 14.52 9.07
CA ASP A 246 6.66 15.91 8.98
C ASP A 246 6.93 16.52 7.59
N ASN A 247 7.91 15.98 6.86
CA ASN A 247 8.27 16.38 5.49
C ASN A 247 7.27 15.85 4.42
N GLY A 248 6.28 15.05 4.82
CA GLY A 248 5.26 14.46 3.94
C GLY A 248 5.58 13.07 3.38
N GLU A 249 6.81 12.59 3.56
CA GLU A 249 7.18 11.21 3.25
C GLU A 249 6.48 10.22 4.18
N VAL A 250 6.24 9.01 3.68
CA VAL A 250 5.70 7.92 4.49
C VAL A 250 6.51 6.66 4.27
N TRP A 251 6.94 6.08 5.39
CA TRP A 251 7.50 4.74 5.41
C TRP A 251 6.53 3.81 6.12
N ASN A 252 6.15 2.74 5.43
CA ASN A 252 5.30 1.71 5.99
C ASN A 252 6.12 0.44 6.17
N ALA A 253 5.90 -0.25 7.29
CA ALA A 253 6.52 -1.53 7.57
C ALA A 253 5.50 -2.49 8.16
N THR A 254 5.49 -3.72 7.67
CA THR A 254 4.92 -4.84 8.43
C THR A 254 5.67 -4.95 9.75
N TYR A 255 4.95 -5.02 10.85
CA TYR A 255 5.56 -5.05 12.18
C TYR A 255 5.16 -6.28 12.97
N LYS A 256 6.10 -6.73 13.80
CA LYS A 256 5.84 -7.77 14.79
C LYS A 256 6.63 -7.45 16.05
N LEU A 257 5.93 -7.35 17.18
CA LEU A 257 6.55 -7.38 18.49
C LEU A 257 6.79 -8.84 18.87
N LYS A 258 8.04 -9.17 19.19
CA LYS A 258 8.42 -10.46 19.78
C LYS A 258 8.64 -10.30 21.27
N GLU A 259 8.60 -11.41 22.01
CA GLU A 259 9.05 -11.46 23.40
C GLU A 259 10.48 -10.91 23.52
N HIS A 260 10.81 -10.28 24.66
CA HIS A 260 12.12 -9.70 24.97
C HIS A 260 12.51 -8.43 24.19
N ASP A 261 11.61 -7.45 24.10
CA ASP A 261 11.98 -6.10 23.65
C ASP A 261 12.56 -6.04 22.21
N VAL A 262 12.00 -6.88 21.33
CA VAL A 262 12.36 -6.93 19.91
C VAL A 262 11.20 -6.51 19.03
N LEU A 263 11.43 -5.46 18.22
CA LEU A 263 10.52 -4.99 17.18
C LEU A 263 11.08 -5.41 15.82
N LEU A 264 10.30 -6.18 15.06
CA LEU A 264 10.58 -6.44 13.66
C LEU A 264 9.87 -5.41 12.80
N LEU A 265 10.58 -4.77 11.86
CA LEU A 265 10.00 -3.90 10.81
C LEU A 265 10.45 -4.43 9.44
N ASN A 266 9.51 -4.96 8.65
CA ASN A 266 9.79 -5.67 7.39
C ASN A 266 10.86 -6.77 7.53
N GLY A 267 10.82 -7.49 8.66
CA GLY A 267 11.80 -8.54 9.00
C GLY A 267 13.12 -8.04 9.58
N ASN A 268 13.41 -6.74 9.51
CA ASN A 268 14.60 -6.17 10.14
C ASN A 268 14.42 -6.06 11.65
N GLN A 269 15.44 -6.45 12.41
CA GLN A 269 15.39 -6.51 13.85
C GLN A 269 15.81 -5.18 14.50
N TYR A 270 14.93 -4.66 15.35
CA TYR A 270 15.19 -3.51 16.21
C TYR A 270 15.11 -3.93 17.67
N LEU A 271 16.15 -3.60 18.43
CA LEU A 271 16.25 -3.89 19.86
C LEU A 271 15.88 -2.65 20.66
N LYS A 272 15.10 -2.82 21.73
CA LYS A 272 14.78 -1.72 22.63
C LYS A 272 16.03 -1.32 23.42
N SER A 273 16.23 0.00 23.56
CA SER A 273 17.35 0.61 24.30
C SER A 273 16.87 1.44 25.47
#